data_AF-A0A240U4U5-F1
#
_entry.id   AF-A0A240U4U5-F1
#
_cell.length_a   1.000
_cell.length_b   1.000
_cell.length_c   1.000
_cell.angle_alpha   90.00
_cell.angle_beta   90.00
_cell.angle_gamma   90.00
#
_symmetry.space_group_name_H-M   'P 1'
#
loop_
_entity.id
_entity.type
_entity.pdbx_description
1 polymer ?
#
loop_
_entity_poly.entity_id
_entity_poly.type
_entity_poly.pdbx_seq_one_letter_code
_entity_poly.pdbx_strand_id
1 'polypeptide(L)' 'MATETPPGGVTRLVTCPQCGGDSIYGPQNRYRPFCSERCKQMDLGAWASEDFRMPAEAPPNDAQYGDPRQQH' A
#
# COMPACT_ATOMS: atom_id res chain seq x y z
N MET A 1 11.98 -25.14 17.65
CA MET A 1 12.20 -23.70 17.43
C MET A 1 10.97 -22.98 17.95
N ALA A 2 10.99 -22.60 19.22
CA ALA A 2 9.86 -21.97 19.89
C ALA A 2 9.84 -20.48 19.54
N THR A 3 8.70 -20.02 19.04
CA THR A 3 8.40 -18.60 18.86
C THR A 3 8.22 -17.98 20.25
N GLU A 4 9.28 -17.38 20.79
CA GLU A 4 9.19 -16.55 21.99
C GLU A 4 8.45 -15.25 21.63
N THR A 5 7.19 -15.16 22.04
CA THR A 5 6.39 -13.93 22.01
C THR A 5 6.81 -13.05 23.19
N PRO A 6 7.33 -11.82 22.96
CA PRO A 6 7.68 -10.93 24.07
C PRO A 6 6.42 -10.38 24.76
N PRO A 7 6.45 -10.20 26.09
CA PRO A 7 5.29 -9.69 26.82
C PRO A 7 5.17 -8.17 26.61
N GLY A 8 3.97 -7.71 26.29
CA GLY A 8 3.55 -6.34 26.57
C GLY A 8 3.85 -5.27 25.51
N GLY A 9 4.04 -5.63 24.25
CA GLY A 9 4.04 -4.65 23.16
C GLY A 9 2.62 -4.17 22.88
N VAL A 10 2.35 -2.87 23.02
CA VAL A 10 1.05 -2.27 22.67
C VAL A 10 0.69 -2.68 21.25
N THR A 11 -0.39 -3.46 21.08
CA THR A 11 -0.86 -3.86 19.74
C THR A 11 -1.29 -2.61 19.00
N ARG A 12 -0.46 -2.12 18.08
CA ARG A 12 -0.87 -1.03 17.20
C ARG A 12 -1.96 -1.54 16.25
N LEU A 13 -3.08 -0.85 16.22
CA LEU A 13 -4.10 -1.00 15.19
C LEU A 13 -3.94 0.12 14.16
N VAL A 14 -4.08 -0.24 12.89
CA VAL A 14 -4.15 0.71 11.78
C VAL A 14 -5.37 0.39 10.93
N THR A 15 -5.85 1.38 10.19
CA THR A 15 -6.94 1.18 9.23
C THR A 15 -6.44 0.37 8.03
N CYS A 16 -7.16 -0.70 7.69
CA CYS A 16 -6.92 -1.48 6.48
C CYS A 16 -7.23 -0.60 5.25
N PRO A 17 -6.26 -0.35 4.34
CA PRO A 17 -6.49 0.54 3.21
C PRO A 17 -7.51 -0.01 2.19
N GLN A 18 -7.70 -1.33 2.14
CA GLN A 18 -8.62 -1.95 1.19
C GLN A 18 -10.09 -1.94 1.62
N CYS A 19 -10.36 -2.02 2.92
CA CYS A 19 -11.74 -2.17 3.42
C CYS A 19 -12.12 -1.26 4.59
N GLY A 20 -11.18 -0.47 5.11
CA GLY A 20 -11.41 0.43 6.25
C GLY A 20 -11.47 -0.24 7.63
N GLY A 21 -11.40 -1.58 7.70
CA GLY A 21 -11.47 -2.30 8.99
C GLY A 21 -10.16 -2.26 9.79
N ASP A 22 -10.19 -2.79 11.01
CA ASP A 22 -9.01 -2.83 11.89
C ASP A 22 -7.96 -3.83 11.40
N SER A 23 -6.71 -3.38 11.36
CA SER A 23 -5.55 -4.19 11.01
C SER A 23 -4.52 -4.15 12.12
N ILE A 24 -4.21 -5.34 12.65
CA ILE A 24 -3.16 -5.50 13.65
C ILE A 24 -1.80 -5.23 13.01
N TYR A 25 -1.12 -4.20 13.47
CA TYR A 25 0.23 -3.81 13.08
C TYR A 25 1.29 -4.46 13.99
N GLY A 26 1.29 -5.80 14.05
CA GLY A 26 2.29 -6.61 14.76
C GLY A 26 2.55 -8.00 14.11
N PRO A 27 3.64 -8.70 14.50
CA PRO A 27 4.12 -9.96 13.89
C PRO A 27 3.04 -11.02 13.62
N GLN A 28 2.03 -11.06 14.49
CA GLN A 28 0.87 -11.95 14.41
C GLN A 28 0.02 -11.78 13.13
N ASN A 29 0.05 -10.61 12.50
CA ASN A 29 -0.62 -10.38 11.22
C ASN A 29 0.40 -10.41 10.07
N ARG A 30 0.44 -11.50 9.29
CA ARG A 30 1.37 -11.61 8.15
C ARG A 30 1.01 -10.69 6.97
N TYR A 31 -0.17 -10.08 6.98
CA TYR A 31 -0.74 -9.33 5.85
C TYR A 31 -0.74 -7.82 6.08
N ARG A 32 -0.08 -7.31 7.12
CA ARG A 32 0.05 -5.85 7.37
C ARG A 32 0.47 -5.08 6.10
N PRO A 33 -0.10 -3.89 5.84
CA PRO A 33 -1.08 -3.16 6.65
C PRO A 33 -2.53 -3.65 6.48
N PHE A 34 -2.79 -4.71 5.70
CA PHE A 34 -4.14 -5.24 5.47
C PHE A 34 -4.63 -6.12 6.63
N CYS A 35 -5.95 -6.16 6.83
CA CYS A 35 -6.57 -6.99 7.87
C CYS A 35 -6.56 -8.49 7.53
N SER A 36 -6.37 -8.87 6.25
CA SER A 36 -6.44 -10.25 5.78
C SER A 36 -5.71 -10.43 4.45
N GLU A 37 -5.44 -11.69 4.10
CA GLU A 37 -4.89 -12.07 2.80
C GLU A 37 -5.76 -11.60 1.63
N ARG A 38 -7.08 -11.74 1.77
CA ARG A 38 -8.05 -11.30 0.76
C ARG A 38 -7.87 -9.83 0.43
N CYS A 39 -7.72 -8.98 1.45
CA CYS A 39 -7.55 -7.55 1.25
C CYS A 39 -6.22 -7.20 0.56
N LYS A 40 -5.14 -7.92 0.89
CA LYS A 40 -3.86 -7.81 0.19
C LYS A 40 -4.00 -8.18 -1.30
N GLN A 41 -4.69 -9.28 -1.62
CA GLN A 41 -4.86 -9.73 -3.00
C GLN A 41 -5.71 -8.76 -3.82
N MET A 42 -6.76 -8.18 -3.21
CA MET A 42 -7.60 -7.17 -3.86
C MET A 42 -6.84 -5.89 -4.19
N ASP A 43 -6.01 -5.42 -3.26
CA ASP A 43 -5.13 -4.26 -3.49
C ASP A 43 -4.20 -4.51 -4.68
N LEU A 44 -3.50 -5.65 -4.70
CA LEU A 44 -2.67 -6.07 -5.83
C LEU A 44 -3.46 -6.16 -7.14
N GLY A 45 -4.70 -6.62 -7.10
CA GLY A 45 -5.59 -6.67 -8.25
C GLY A 45 -5.92 -5.28 -8.80
N ALA A 46 -6.25 -4.32 -7.93
CA ALA A 46 -6.55 -2.95 -8.34
C ALA A 46 -5.33 -2.24 -8.98
N TRP A 47 -4.12 -2.54 -8.50
CA TRP A 47 -2.89 -2.09 -9.14
C TRP A 47 -2.70 -2.71 -10.53
N ALA A 48 -2.91 -4.02 -10.65
CA ALA A 48 -2.79 -4.72 -11.92
C ALA A 48 -3.83 -4.27 -12.96
N SER A 49 -5.01 -3.87 -12.50
CA SER A 49 -6.11 -3.36 -13.35
C SER A 49 -6.01 -1.87 -13.68
N GLU A 50 -4.95 -1.17 -13.23
CA GLU A 50 -4.81 0.29 -13.40
C GLU A 50 -5.99 1.10 -12.81
N ASP A 51 -6.64 0.56 -11.77
CA ASP A 51 -7.72 1.25 -11.06
C ASP A 51 -7.18 2.36 -10.16
N PHE A 52 -5.97 2.17 -9.62
CA PHE A 52 -5.24 3.22 -8.91
C PHE A 52 -4.55 4.15 -9.91
N ARG A 53 -5.13 5.34 -10.10
CA ARG A 53 -4.59 6.39 -10.96
C ARG A 53 -4.41 7.68 -10.19
N MET A 54 -3.25 8.30 -10.34
CA MET A 54 -3.07 9.68 -9.88
C MET A 54 -3.80 10.61 -10.84
N PRO A 55 -4.61 11.56 -10.34
CA PRO A 55 -5.14 12.63 -11.18
C PRO A 55 -3.97 13.33 -11.87
N ALA A 56 -3.94 13.30 -13.19
CA ALA A 56 -3.02 14.11 -13.97
C ALA A 56 -3.78 15.38 -14.38
N GLU A 57 -3.26 16.54 -13.98
CA GLU A 57 -3.56 17.76 -14.71
C GLU A 57 -3.00 17.53 -16.12
N ALA A 58 -3.86 17.55 -17.15
CA ALA A 58 -3.39 17.38 -18.51
C ALA A 58 -2.31 18.45 -18.78
N PRO A 59 -1.08 18.06 -19.14
CA PRO A 59 -0.10 19.04 -19.55
C PRO A 59 -0.69 19.85 -20.72
N PRO A 60 -0.35 21.15 -20.86
CA PRO A 60 -0.58 21.85 -22.12
C PRO A 60 -0.10 20.95 -23.27
N ASN A 61 -0.84 20.93 -24.38
CA ASN A 61 -0.65 19.98 -25.49
C ASN A 61 0.79 19.97 -26.07
N ASP A 62 1.59 20.98 -25.75
CA ASP A 62 2.98 21.19 -26.16
C ASP A 62 4.03 20.90 -25.06
N ALA A 63 3.64 20.29 -23.93
CA ALA A 63 4.58 19.91 -22.89
C ALA A 63 5.46 18.75 -23.36
N GLN A 64 6.71 19.03 -23.71
CA GLN A 64 7.73 18.00 -23.92
C GLN A 64 7.92 17.24 -22.60
N TYR A 65 7.49 15.97 -22.57
CA TYR A 65 7.77 15.09 -21.44
C TYR A 65 9.29 14.96 -21.32
N GLY A 66 9.84 15.43 -20.19
CA GLY A 66 11.25 15.75 -20.04
C GLY A 66 12.19 14.63 -20.50
N ASP A 67 12.94 14.90 -21.57
CA ASP A 67 14.10 14.09 -21.96
C ASP A 67 15.19 14.29 -20.88
N PRO A 68 15.57 13.25 -20.12
CA PRO A 68 16.59 13.35 -19.08
C PRO A 68 17.94 13.87 -19.59
N ARG A 69 18.17 13.86 -20.90
CA ARG A 69 19.40 14.30 -21.56
C ARG A 69 19.49 15.81 -21.78
N GLN A 70 18.45 16.58 -21.43
CA GLN A 70 18.40 18.04 -21.63
C GLN A 70 18.64 18.85 -20.35
N GLN A 71 18.88 18.21 -19.22
CA GLN A 71 19.30 18.91 -18.00
C GLN A 71 20.81 19.13 -18.05
N HIS A 72 21.22 20.29 -18.59
CA HIS A 72 22.60 20.78 -18.59
C HIS A 72 22.95 21.41 -17.25
#